data_AF-A0A4Y9LZ21-F1
#
_entry.id   AF-A0A4Y9LZ21-F1
#
_cell.length_a   1.000
_cell.length_b   1.000
_cell.length_c   1.000
_cell.angle_alpha   90.00
_cell.angle_beta   90.00
_cell.angle_gamma   90.00
#
_symmetry.space_group_name_H-M   'P 1'
#
loop_
_entity.id
_entity.type
_entity.pdbx_description
1 polymer ?
#
loop_
_entity_poly.entity_id
_entity_poly.type
_entity_poly.pdbx_seq_one_letter_code
_entity_poly.pdbx_strand_id
1 'polypeptide(L)'
;MQITPEALEAEFSLTTAATRLDFLSRRDNGDTALNTVRDEDADSWTTLLHDQTTLDVHESLELLALGEVIARKAHDSQLVGIRAALRGGAGWEDIAAALGVTPQQAWDSYTESVGRQLDADAAASARELAGTRPGR
;
A
#
# COMPACT_ATOMS: atom_id res chain seq x y z
N MET A 1 22.18 9.07 -1.07
CA MET A 1 20.92 8.83 -0.35
C MET A 1 20.35 7.52 -0.86
N GLN A 2 20.12 6.53 -0.02
CA GLN A 2 19.51 5.25 -0.44
C GLN A 2 17.99 5.39 -0.35
N ILE A 3 17.28 5.10 -1.44
CA ILE A 3 15.82 4.98 -1.40
C ILE A 3 15.51 3.64 -0.76
N THR A 4 14.88 3.68 0.41
CA THR A 4 14.42 2.50 1.15
C THR A 4 12.98 2.72 1.61
N PRO A 5 12.13 1.67 1.65
CA PRO A 5 10.77 1.78 2.16
C PRO A 5 10.72 2.44 3.55
N GLU A 6 11.64 2.10 4.45
CA GLU A 6 11.67 2.61 5.83
C GLU A 6 11.85 4.12 5.90
N ALA A 7 12.71 4.67 5.03
CA ALA A 7 12.93 6.12 4.94
C ALA A 7 11.70 6.83 4.38
N LEU A 8 11.13 6.31 3.29
CA LEU A 8 9.93 6.89 2.68
C LEU A 8 8.71 6.76 3.62
N GLU A 9 8.62 5.68 4.40
CA GLU A 9 7.51 5.45 5.31
C GLU A 9 7.41 6.49 6.42
N ALA A 10 8.55 7.03 6.86
CA ALA A 10 8.63 8.10 7.85
C ALA A 10 8.24 9.48 7.27
N GLU A 11 8.45 9.68 5.97
CA GLU A 11 8.22 10.95 5.28
C GLU A 11 6.83 11.06 4.66
N PHE A 12 6.27 9.93 4.20
CA PHE A 12 4.99 9.89 3.48
C PHE A 12 3.84 9.39 4.35
N SER A 13 2.69 10.07 4.21
CA SER A 13 1.39 9.50 4.58
C SER A 13 0.89 8.54 3.50
N LEU A 14 -0.09 7.69 3.81
CA LEU A 14 -0.68 6.77 2.81
C LEU A 14 -1.18 7.51 1.57
N THR A 15 -1.90 8.63 1.76
CA THR A 15 -2.44 9.43 0.65
C THR A 15 -1.34 10.06 -0.19
N THR A 16 -0.31 10.61 0.45
CA THR A 16 0.80 11.26 -0.29
C THR A 16 1.66 10.24 -1.02
N ALA A 17 1.90 9.06 -0.42
CA ALA A 17 2.57 7.95 -1.09
C ALA A 17 1.80 7.47 -2.32
N ALA A 18 0.48 7.29 -2.21
CA ALA A 18 -0.38 6.90 -3.32
C ALA A 18 -0.37 7.93 -4.45
N THR A 19 -0.45 9.22 -4.12
CA THR A 19 -0.37 10.30 -5.12
C THR A 19 0.98 10.31 -5.85
N ARG A 20 2.09 10.10 -5.13
CA ARG A 20 3.44 10.07 -5.73
C ARG A 20 3.64 8.82 -6.60
N LEU A 21 3.17 7.67 -6.14
CA LEU A 21 3.17 6.42 -6.91
C LEU A 21 2.38 6.58 -8.22
N ASP A 22 1.16 7.13 -8.15
CA ASP A 22 0.32 7.38 -9.31
C ASP A 22 0.99 8.35 -10.30
N PHE A 23 1.61 9.43 -9.79
CA PHE A 23 2.36 10.36 -10.62
C PHE A 23 3.52 9.69 -11.36
N LEU A 24 4.37 8.93 -10.66
CA LEU A 24 5.51 8.23 -11.27
C LEU A 24 5.04 7.15 -12.26
N SER A 25 3.96 6.42 -11.93
CA SER A 25 3.37 5.41 -12.82
C SER A 25 2.83 6.02 -14.12
N ARG A 26 2.11 7.16 -14.04
CA ARG A 26 1.61 7.86 -15.23
C ARG A 26 2.72 8.49 -16.05
N ARG A 27 3.79 8.93 -15.40
CA ARG A 27 4.97 9.46 -16.11
C ARG A 27 5.65 8.35 -16.91
N ASP A 28 5.95 7.20 -16.29
CA ASP A 28 6.60 6.06 -16.95
C ASP A 28 5.80 5.52 -18.15
N ASN A 29 4.48 5.46 -18.02
CA ASN A 29 3.59 5.04 -19.09
C ASN A 29 3.44 6.06 -20.23
N GLY A 30 4.05 7.25 -20.13
CA GLY A 30 3.87 8.35 -21.08
C GLY A 30 2.47 8.97 -21.09
N ASP A 31 1.62 8.60 -20.13
CA ASP A 31 0.21 9.05 -20.02
C ASP A 31 0.08 10.39 -19.27
N THR A 32 1.19 10.92 -18.78
CA THR A 32 1.27 12.33 -18.40
C THR A 32 1.20 13.15 -19.67
N ALA A 33 -0.02 13.50 -20.09
CA ALA A 33 -0.28 14.47 -21.13
C ALA A 33 0.25 15.84 -20.68
N LEU A 34 1.55 16.07 -20.87
CA LEU A 34 2.09 17.41 -20.99
C LEU A 34 1.33 18.02 -22.17
N ASN A 35 0.60 19.10 -21.92
CA ASN A 35 -0.13 19.85 -22.93
C ASN A 35 0.89 20.43 -23.93
N THR A 36 1.33 19.60 -24.87
CA THR A 36 2.40 19.88 -25.80
C THR A 36 1.75 20.16 -27.14
N VAL A 37 1.88 21.41 -27.58
CA VAL A 37 1.55 21.82 -28.94
C VAL A 37 2.38 20.95 -29.88
N ARG A 38 1.67 20.23 -30.75
CA ARG A 38 2.25 19.29 -31.71
C ARG A 38 2.87 20.10 -32.86
N ASP A 39 4.12 20.53 -32.71
CA ASP A 39 4.90 21.08 -33.82
C ASP A 39 5.64 19.94 -34.53
N GLU A 40 5.37 19.83 -35.83
CA GLU A 40 5.97 18.86 -36.74
C GLU A 40 7.38 19.33 -37.11
N ASP A 41 8.37 19.10 -36.24
CA ASP A 41 9.78 19.07 -36.63
C ASP A 41 10.53 17.98 -35.83
N ALA A 42 10.80 16.89 -36.53
CA ALA A 42 11.33 15.65 -36.00
C ALA A 42 12.86 15.69 -35.90
N ASP A 43 13.37 15.27 -34.73
CA ASP A 43 14.66 14.58 -34.50
C ASP A 43 15.46 15.10 -33.30
N SER A 44 15.14 16.26 -32.72
CA SER A 44 15.75 16.73 -31.45
C SER A 44 14.75 16.88 -30.29
N TRP A 45 13.49 17.15 -30.58
CA TRP A 45 12.46 17.39 -29.55
C TRP A 45 11.82 16.09 -29.04
N THR A 46 11.73 15.07 -29.88
CA THR A 46 11.20 13.75 -29.52
C THR A 46 12.04 13.06 -28.45
N THR A 47 13.37 13.18 -28.48
CA THR A 47 14.26 12.62 -27.44
C THR A 47 14.12 13.34 -26.10
N LEU A 48 13.98 14.68 -26.11
CA LEU A 48 13.75 15.48 -24.90
C LEU A 48 12.38 15.20 -24.26
N LEU A 49 11.35 14.96 -25.09
CA LEU A 49 10.04 14.53 -24.63
C LEU A 49 10.09 13.10 -24.06
N HIS A 50 10.86 12.21 -24.68
CA HIS A 50 11.07 10.84 -24.18
C HIS A 50 11.76 10.80 -22.81
N ASP A 51 12.74 11.67 -22.60
CA ASP A 51 13.45 11.82 -21.32
C ASP A 51 12.53 12.38 -20.21
N GLN A 52 11.53 13.17 -20.58
CA GLN A 52 10.50 13.66 -19.65
C GLN A 52 9.43 12.61 -19.33
N THR A 53 9.20 11.64 -20.22
CA THR A 53 8.18 10.58 -20.06
C THR A 53 8.75 9.24 -19.62
N THR A 54 10.05 9.14 -19.33
CA THR A 54 10.65 7.91 -18.79
C THR A 54 11.20 8.19 -17.40
N LEU A 55 11.11 7.19 -16.51
CA LEU A 55 11.69 7.31 -15.18
C LEU A 55 13.19 7.07 -15.25
N ASP A 56 13.96 7.88 -14.54
CA ASP A 56 15.35 7.55 -14.28
C ASP A 56 15.46 6.39 -13.24
N VAL A 57 16.68 5.91 -13.01
CA VAL A 57 16.94 4.81 -12.06
C VAL A 57 16.49 5.17 -10.63
N HIS A 58 16.65 6.43 -10.23
CA HIS A 58 16.26 6.89 -8.90
C HIS A 58 14.74 6.86 -8.77
N GLU A 59 14.02 7.41 -9.75
CA GLU A 59 12.56 7.44 -9.76
C GLU A 59 11.94 6.05 -9.88
N SER A 60 12.59 5.14 -10.61
CA SER A 60 12.17 3.73 -10.69
C SER A 60 12.29 3.02 -9.34
N LEU A 61 13.36 3.26 -8.59
CA LEU A 61 13.53 2.73 -7.23
C LEU A 61 12.58 3.38 -6.23
N GLU A 62 12.28 4.67 -6.41
CA GLU A 62 11.28 5.40 -5.63
C GLU A 62 9.89 4.78 -5.84
N LEU A 63 9.50 4.52 -7.09
CA LEU A 63 8.24 3.87 -7.43
C LEU A 63 8.10 2.50 -6.74
N LEU A 64 9.15 1.66 -6.78
CA LEU A 64 9.16 0.37 -6.09
C LEU A 64 8.97 0.54 -4.57
N ALA A 65 9.76 1.44 -3.96
CA ALA A 65 9.73 1.64 -2.52
C ALA A 65 8.39 2.24 -2.05
N LEU A 66 7.77 3.14 -2.82
CA LEU A 66 6.44 3.68 -2.54
C LEU A 66 5.36 2.59 -2.57
N GLY A 67 5.44 1.65 -3.51
CA GLY A 67 4.52 0.50 -3.56
C GLY A 67 4.58 -0.33 -2.29
N GLU A 68 5.78 -0.62 -1.80
CA GLU A 68 6.01 -1.32 -0.54
C GLU A 68 5.48 -0.53 0.67
N VAL A 69 5.72 0.78 0.73
CA VAL A 69 5.20 1.66 1.80
C VAL A 69 3.66 1.63 1.84
N ILE A 70 3.01 1.72 0.69
CA ILE A 70 1.55 1.66 0.59
C ILE A 70 1.05 0.29 1.07
N ALA A 71 1.68 -0.80 0.65
CA ALA A 71 1.33 -2.15 1.07
C ALA A 71 1.44 -2.32 2.60
N ARG A 72 2.54 -1.86 3.20
CA ARG A 72 2.75 -1.90 4.67
C ARG A 72 1.69 -1.10 5.42
N LYS A 73 1.47 0.16 5.04
CA LYS A 73 0.46 1.02 5.69
C LYS A 73 -0.96 0.48 5.53
N ALA A 74 -1.28 -0.10 4.37
CA ALA A 74 -2.57 -0.76 4.14
C ALA A 74 -2.71 -2.02 5.02
N HIS A 75 -1.65 -2.83 5.14
CA HIS A 75 -1.63 -4.00 6.00
C HIS A 75 -1.75 -3.63 7.48
N ASP A 76 -1.07 -2.58 7.94
CA ASP A 76 -1.23 -2.07 9.30
C ASP A 76 -2.66 -1.60 9.58
N SER A 77 -3.32 -1.02 8.57
CA SER A 77 -4.72 -0.61 8.66
C SER A 77 -5.70 -1.79 8.72
N GLN A 78 -5.29 -3.01 8.32
CA GLN A 78 -6.15 -4.20 8.40
C GLN A 78 -6.55 -4.53 9.83
N LEU A 79 -5.70 -4.27 10.83
CA LEU A 79 -6.05 -4.49 12.24
C LEU A 79 -7.29 -3.68 12.63
N VAL A 80 -7.38 -2.42 12.18
CA VAL A 80 -8.53 -1.56 12.43
C VAL A 80 -9.78 -2.09 11.72
N GLY A 81 -9.64 -2.50 10.45
CA GLY A 81 -10.73 -3.06 9.65
C GLY A 81 -11.29 -4.36 10.23
N ILE A 82 -10.43 -5.32 10.59
CA ILE A 82 -10.83 -6.59 11.20
C ILE A 82 -11.54 -6.34 12.54
N ARG A 83 -11.01 -5.45 13.40
CA ARG A 83 -11.68 -5.10 14.66
C ARG A 83 -13.03 -4.43 14.44
N ALA A 84 -13.18 -3.62 13.39
CA ALA A 84 -14.46 -3.02 13.04
C ALA A 84 -15.47 -4.08 12.56
N ALA A 85 -15.05 -5.02 11.72
CA ALA A 85 -15.87 -6.13 11.25
C ALA A 85 -16.35 -7.01 12.43
N LEU A 86 -15.44 -7.42 13.31
CA LEU A 86 -15.79 -8.22 14.49
C LEU A 86 -16.75 -7.48 15.44
N ARG A 87 -16.53 -6.18 15.68
CA ARG A 87 -17.47 -5.35 16.47
C ARG A 87 -18.84 -5.22 15.80
N GLY A 88 -18.88 -5.27 14.47
CA GLY A 88 -20.11 -5.33 13.68
C GLY A 88 -20.78 -6.70 13.65
N GLY A 89 -20.20 -7.72 14.28
CA GLY A 89 -20.72 -9.08 14.33
C GLY A 89 -20.33 -9.98 13.15
N ALA A 90 -19.39 -9.56 12.30
CA ALA A 90 -18.88 -10.40 11.21
C ALA A 90 -18.12 -11.62 11.76
N GLY A 91 -18.29 -12.75 11.10
CA GLY A 91 -17.51 -13.97 11.39
C GLY A 91 -16.16 -13.98 10.68
N TRP A 92 -15.31 -14.94 11.06
CA TRP A 92 -14.01 -15.14 10.39
C TRP A 92 -14.13 -15.59 8.94
N GLU A 93 -15.25 -16.20 8.55
CA GLU A 93 -15.53 -16.51 7.14
C GLU A 93 -15.74 -15.24 6.31
N ASP A 94 -16.53 -14.27 6.80
CA ASP A 94 -16.76 -12.99 6.12
C ASP A 94 -15.46 -12.19 5.99
N ILE A 95 -14.69 -12.15 7.08
CA ILE A 95 -13.40 -11.45 7.12
C ILE A 95 -12.41 -12.08 6.15
N ALA A 96 -12.31 -13.41 6.14
CA ALA A 96 -11.42 -14.13 5.25
C ALA A 96 -11.81 -13.96 3.78
N ALA A 97 -13.11 -13.98 3.47
CA ALA A 97 -13.61 -13.70 2.12
C ALA A 97 -13.25 -12.27 1.67
N ALA A 98 -13.38 -11.27 2.55
CA ALA A 98 -13.00 -9.89 2.24
C ALA A 98 -11.49 -9.72 2.02
N LEU A 99 -10.67 -10.53 2.71
CA LEU A 99 -9.21 -10.52 2.59
C LEU A 99 -8.68 -11.44 1.47
N GLY A 100 -9.51 -12.32 0.90
CA GLY A 100 -9.11 -13.29 -0.11
C GLY A 100 -8.18 -14.39 0.43
N VAL A 101 -8.33 -14.77 1.70
CA VAL A 101 -7.50 -15.79 2.39
C VAL A 101 -8.38 -16.82 3.10
N THR A 102 -7.79 -17.83 3.75
CA THR A 102 -8.57 -18.75 4.59
C THR A 102 -8.90 -18.13 5.96
N PRO A 103 -9.95 -18.59 6.65
CA PRO A 103 -10.26 -18.15 8.01
C PRO A 103 -9.10 -18.28 9.00
N GLN A 104 -8.28 -19.32 8.87
CA GLN A 104 -7.09 -19.52 9.71
C GLN A 104 -6.01 -18.50 9.40
N GLN A 105 -5.76 -18.22 8.12
CA GLN A 105 -4.79 -17.20 7.71
C GLN A 105 -5.19 -15.82 8.21
N ALA A 106 -6.47 -15.46 8.08
CA ALA A 106 -6.99 -14.20 8.61
C ALA A 106 -6.81 -14.10 10.14
N TRP A 107 -7.13 -15.18 10.87
CA TRP A 107 -6.94 -15.25 12.33
C TRP A 107 -5.48 -15.11 12.76
N ASP A 108 -4.58 -15.84 12.08
CA ASP A 108 -3.17 -15.89 12.43
C ASP A 108 -2.51 -14.54 12.18
N SER A 109 -2.76 -13.93 11.01
CA SER A 109 -2.28 -12.57 10.69
C SER A 109 -2.85 -11.52 11.65
N TYR A 110 -4.12 -11.63 12.04
CA TYR A 110 -4.71 -10.74 13.04
C TYR A 110 -4.00 -10.87 14.39
N THR A 111 -3.77 -12.09 14.86
CA THR A 111 -3.15 -12.38 16.16
C THR A 111 -1.72 -11.85 16.21
N GLU A 112 -0.97 -12.02 15.12
CA GLU A 112 0.38 -11.48 14.97
C GLU A 112 0.37 -9.94 15.05
N SER A 113 -0.53 -9.29 14.31
CA SER A 113 -0.65 -7.83 14.29
C SER A 113 -1.11 -7.24 15.62
N VAL A 114 -2.00 -7.92 16.34
CA VAL A 114 -2.36 -7.55 17.72
C VAL A 114 -1.13 -7.54 18.64
N GLY A 115 -0.27 -8.56 18.55
CA GLY A 115 0.94 -8.64 19.38
C GLY A 115 2.00 -7.59 19.03
N ARG A 116 2.04 -7.15 17.77
CA ARG A 116 3.04 -6.20 17.27
C ARG A 116 2.64 -4.74 17.49
N GLN A 117 1.36 -4.42 17.34
CA GLN A 117 0.88 -3.03 17.21
C GLN A 117 0.11 -2.50 18.43
N LEU A 118 -0.36 -3.35 19.34
CA LEU A 118 -1.18 -2.93 20.48
C LEU A 118 -0.42 -3.09 21.80
N ASP A 119 -0.72 -2.20 22.75
CA ASP A 119 -0.34 -2.39 24.15
C ASP A 119 -1.07 -3.58 24.78
N ALA A 120 -0.67 -3.95 26.00
CA ALA A 120 -1.16 -5.16 26.67
C ALA A 120 -2.69 -5.18 26.85
N ASP A 121 -3.29 -4.05 27.24
CA ASP A 121 -4.73 -3.95 27.55
C ASP A 121 -5.56 -3.95 26.26
N ALA A 122 -5.11 -3.19 25.26
CA ALA A 122 -5.73 -3.18 23.93
C ALA A 122 -5.60 -4.54 23.24
N ALA A 123 -4.48 -5.23 23.43
CA ALA A 123 -4.27 -6.58 22.89
C ALA A 123 -5.16 -7.63 23.58
N ALA A 124 -5.38 -7.54 24.89
CA ALA A 124 -6.32 -8.41 25.59
C ALA A 124 -7.75 -8.24 25.05
N SER A 125 -8.22 -7.00 24.97
CA SER A 125 -9.55 -6.66 24.42
C SER A 125 -9.72 -7.13 22.96
N ALA A 126 -8.67 -7.00 22.16
CA ALA A 126 -8.64 -7.46 20.78
C ALA A 126 -8.78 -8.99 20.68
N ARG A 127 -8.07 -9.75 21.52
CA ARG A 127 -8.17 -11.22 21.55
C ARG A 127 -9.54 -11.70 22.01
N GLU A 128 -10.16 -11.02 22.98
CA GLU A 128 -11.53 -11.32 23.42
C GLU A 128 -12.53 -11.12 22.28
N LEU A 129 -12.44 -10.00 21.57
CA LEU A 129 -13.28 -9.69 20.42
C LEU A 129 -13.14 -10.74 19.31
N ALA A 130 -11.92 -11.23 19.11
CA ALA A 130 -11.60 -12.17 18.07
C ALA A 130 -12.22 -13.56 18.37
N GLY A 131 -12.23 -14.00 19.62
CA GLY A 131 -12.83 -15.26 20.04
C GLY A 131 -11.93 -16.47 19.78
N THR A 132 -12.50 -17.56 19.23
CA THR A 132 -11.76 -18.80 19.00
C THR A 132 -11.18 -18.86 17.60
N ARG A 133 -9.98 -19.46 17.48
CA ARG A 133 -9.34 -19.71 16.19
C ARG A 133 -10.24 -20.61 15.33
N PRO A 134 -10.58 -20.20 14.08
CA PRO A 134 -11.43 -21.00 13.20
C PRO A 134 -10.85 -22.40 12.91
N GLY A 135 -11.70 -23.42 12.98
CA GLY A 135 -11.38 -24.79 12.58
C GLY A 135 -11.25 -24.93 11.07
N ARG A 136 -10.45 -25.91 10.63
CA ARG A 136 -10.10 -26.16 9.22
C ARG A 136 -11.30 -26.53 8.36
#